data_AF-A0A9X8UTB6-F1
#
_entry.id   AF-A0A9X8UTB6-F1
#
_cell.length_a   1.000
_cell.length_b   1.000
_cell.length_c   1.000
_cell.angle_alpha   90.00
_cell.angle_beta   90.00
_cell.angle_gamma   90.00
#
_symmetry.space_group_name_H-M   'P 1'
#
loop_
_entity.id
_entity.type
_entity.pdbx_description
1 polymer ?
#
loop_
_entity_poly.entity_id
_entity_poly.type
_entity_poly.pdbx_seq_one_letter_code
_entity_poly.pdbx_strand_id
1 'polypeptide(L)'
;MDIREQQLDAYMVTWKLEREFGGMTTVCTQRAAAFAQRHGSAAVVTFGPNEQLPQIVEELAARGKLSPTVRVLNPYLHLADHDLQPQGSIPERKAEPGCLDFTVSESIHHPGQDAALFCEHSVAGPEDGIKKTTYYRADGTAFLSDMKFHDGKARRIVEAFDRSGTLVARFPSAASFYRHWLSQIVDHPNSLVVIDSKYTAAMLASWKPVHVPKVFAFHSIHVAKGQDLASGQLSKGHEPIIEERSNWDAFVFLTHAQRQAYVDRFGEADSAFVIPNPLKPAMVQPPMPARSSTDLIVAGSLTPNKNVAAALDVLHELALRGKRPTLHVVGEGSEHAALAERAAELGLRESVIFHGYSDQLPRHFASCTAQLFTSTNEGQALVILEAQAQGCIPVSFDINFGPADSITDGHNGFLVRHGDIQAMADRVQQLMDDPALAARMSQQARTFASEYQARDLVSLWEDTMSIAKMLKKLGAKNRVPHFEAKLRGVDFPDGQGLQVRVEHRAHVEDLPEPATFELVFVNRDSKEEIAAVASSSVDEQLAVFDVEPQLLGETQEQDAAVDVNLRLRVGKAMEMKRLGLPETMILPYFTTHKNLSFRPKQ
;
A
#
# COMPACT_ATOMS: atom_id res chain seq x y z
N MET A 1 6.03 14.98 25.80
CA MET A 1 4.70 15.52 26.13
C MET A 1 3.72 14.48 25.62
N ASP A 2 2.99 13.84 26.52
CA ASP A 2 2.12 12.71 26.19
C ASP A 2 0.93 13.18 25.36
N ILE A 3 0.77 12.65 24.15
CA ILE A 3 -0.33 12.99 23.24
C ILE A 3 -1.66 12.44 23.79
N ARG A 4 -1.62 11.45 24.68
CA ARG A 4 -2.79 10.73 25.20
C ARG A 4 -3.69 11.56 26.13
N GLU A 5 -3.19 12.66 26.69
CA GLU A 5 -3.91 13.52 27.63
C GLU A 5 -4.53 14.78 26.98
N GLN A 6 -4.35 14.97 25.67
CA GLN A 6 -4.84 16.15 24.95
C GLN A 6 -5.98 15.78 23.99
N GLN A 7 -6.92 16.72 23.80
CA GLN A 7 -7.93 16.59 22.75
C GLN A 7 -7.22 16.55 21.38
N LEU A 8 -7.16 15.36 20.78
CA LEU A 8 -6.48 15.09 19.52
C LEU A 8 -7.47 15.19 18.35
N ASP A 9 -7.09 15.92 17.30
CA ASP A 9 -7.84 15.93 16.04
C ASP A 9 -7.17 14.98 15.03
N ALA A 10 -7.83 13.86 14.74
CA ALA A 10 -7.31 12.85 13.83
C ALA A 10 -7.89 12.99 12.41
N TYR A 11 -7.02 13.01 11.41
CA TYR A 11 -7.37 13.19 10.00
C TYR A 11 -6.88 11.98 9.17
N MET A 12 -7.83 11.24 8.60
CA MET A 12 -7.56 10.11 7.72
C MET A 12 -7.71 10.56 6.27
N VAL A 13 -6.61 10.61 5.54
CA VAL A 13 -6.52 11.27 4.23
C VAL A 13 -6.56 10.23 3.12
N THR A 14 -7.61 10.28 2.31
CA THR A 14 -7.80 9.42 1.13
C THR A 14 -8.11 10.26 -0.12
N TRP A 15 -8.22 9.63 -1.29
CA TRP A 15 -8.54 10.35 -2.52
C TRP A 15 -10.02 10.75 -2.58
N LYS A 16 -10.92 9.78 -2.39
CA LYS A 16 -12.37 9.96 -2.51
C LYS A 16 -13.13 9.02 -1.58
N LEU A 17 -14.39 9.36 -1.31
CA LEU A 17 -15.39 8.47 -0.73
C LEU A 17 -16.47 8.20 -1.77
N GLU A 18 -16.79 6.92 -1.95
CA GLU A 18 -17.78 6.43 -2.91
C GLU A 18 -18.84 5.59 -2.19
N ARG A 19 -19.98 5.32 -2.84
CA ARG A 19 -21.04 4.46 -2.27
C ARG A 19 -20.55 3.04 -1.98
N GLU A 20 -19.64 2.56 -2.83
CA GLU A 20 -18.91 1.31 -2.68
C GLU A 20 -17.41 1.58 -2.73
N PHE A 21 -16.65 0.99 -1.82
CA PHE A 21 -15.20 1.12 -1.78
C PHE A 21 -14.54 -0.14 -1.23
N GLY A 22 -13.27 -0.32 -1.59
CA GLY A 22 -12.46 -1.47 -1.18
C GLY A 22 -11.84 -1.34 0.21
N GLY A 23 -11.00 -2.33 0.54
CA GLY A 23 -10.43 -2.51 1.89
C GLY A 23 -9.68 -1.30 2.45
N MET A 24 -8.88 -0.59 1.65
CA MET A 24 -8.15 0.60 2.10
C MET A 24 -9.09 1.66 2.68
N THR A 25 -10.17 2.00 1.96
CA THR A 25 -11.13 3.02 2.42
C THR A 25 -11.92 2.51 3.61
N THR A 26 -12.27 1.21 3.66
CA THR A 26 -12.91 0.59 4.83
C THR A 26 -12.05 0.73 6.09
N VAL A 27 -10.74 0.47 6.00
CA VAL A 27 -9.82 0.64 7.13
C VAL A 27 -9.68 2.12 7.51
N CYS A 28 -9.60 2.99 6.51
CA CYS A 28 -9.51 4.44 6.69
C CYS A 28 -10.71 4.97 7.51
N THR A 29 -11.94 4.58 7.16
CA THR A 29 -13.15 4.99 7.90
C THR A 29 -13.25 4.34 9.29
N GLN A 30 -12.86 3.07 9.43
CA GLN A 30 -12.83 2.37 10.72
C GLN A 30 -11.83 3.01 11.69
N ARG A 31 -10.63 3.35 11.21
CA ARG A 31 -9.63 4.04 12.02
C ARG A 31 -10.13 5.42 12.43
N ALA A 32 -10.73 6.18 11.52
CA ALA A 32 -11.35 7.46 11.86
C ALA A 32 -12.42 7.29 12.96
N ALA A 33 -13.26 6.26 12.86
CA ALA A 33 -14.28 5.97 13.88
C ALA A 33 -13.67 5.64 15.25
N ALA A 34 -12.59 4.85 15.29
CA ALA A 34 -11.90 4.51 16.53
C ALA A 34 -11.28 5.74 17.20
N PHE A 35 -10.68 6.65 16.42
CA PHE A 35 -10.19 7.94 16.92
C PHE A 35 -11.32 8.84 17.40
N ALA A 36 -12.42 8.97 16.64
CA ALA A 36 -13.59 9.74 17.05
C ALA A 36 -14.20 9.22 18.36
N GLN A 37 -14.23 7.90 18.54
CA GLN A 37 -14.72 7.27 19.77
C GLN A 37 -13.85 7.61 20.98
N ARG A 38 -12.52 7.65 20.82
CA ARG A 38 -11.58 7.92 21.91
C ARG A 38 -11.46 9.41 22.25
N HIS A 39 -11.34 10.26 21.23
CA HIS A 39 -10.98 11.68 21.37
C HIS A 39 -12.15 12.64 21.12
N GLY A 40 -13.30 12.13 20.69
CA GLY A 40 -14.46 12.94 20.33
C GLY A 40 -14.31 13.71 19.00
N SER A 41 -13.18 13.59 18.32
CA SER A 41 -12.89 14.34 17.09
C SER A 41 -12.05 13.51 16.10
N ALA A 42 -12.63 13.22 14.94
CA ALA A 42 -11.88 12.71 13.79
C ALA A 42 -12.57 13.09 12.47
N ALA A 43 -11.79 13.11 11.39
CA ALA A 43 -12.27 13.39 10.06
C ALA A 43 -11.66 12.47 9.00
N VAL A 44 -12.44 12.13 7.98
CA VAL A 44 -11.92 11.63 6.70
C VAL A 44 -11.77 12.82 5.75
N VAL A 45 -10.57 13.02 5.23
CA VAL A 45 -10.25 14.08 4.26
C VAL A 45 -10.21 13.48 2.87
N THR A 46 -10.95 14.08 1.94
CA THR A 46 -11.01 13.71 0.52
C THR A 46 -10.61 14.89 -0.37
N PHE A 47 -10.31 14.61 -1.63
CA PHE A 47 -9.96 15.61 -2.63
C PHE A 47 -10.78 15.43 -3.90
N GLY A 48 -10.68 16.42 -4.79
CA GLY A 48 -11.47 16.47 -6.00
C GLY A 48 -12.91 16.95 -5.76
N PRO A 49 -13.53 17.56 -6.77
CA PRO A 49 -14.92 18.01 -6.71
C PRO A 49 -15.86 16.80 -6.77
N ASN A 50 -16.91 16.81 -5.94
CA ASN A 50 -18.00 15.84 -5.98
C ASN A 50 -19.25 16.47 -5.32
N GLU A 51 -20.20 16.90 -6.14
CA GLU A 51 -21.46 17.51 -5.73
C GLU A 51 -22.36 16.53 -4.95
N GLN A 52 -22.19 15.23 -5.17
CA GLN A 52 -22.97 14.16 -4.51
C GLN A 52 -22.37 13.69 -3.18
N LEU A 53 -21.20 14.22 -2.79
CA LEU A 53 -20.51 13.75 -1.59
C LEU A 53 -21.38 13.86 -0.31
N PRO A 54 -22.19 14.91 -0.08
CA PRO A 54 -23.08 14.95 1.07
C PRO A 54 -24.06 13.77 1.12
N GLN A 55 -24.73 13.44 0.01
CA GLN A 55 -25.65 12.30 -0.04
C GLN A 55 -24.90 10.97 0.14
N ILE A 56 -23.72 10.83 -0.46
CA ILE A 56 -22.88 9.64 -0.29
C ILE A 56 -22.52 9.44 1.19
N VAL A 57 -22.19 10.51 1.92
CA VAL A 57 -21.87 10.45 3.36
C VAL A 57 -23.09 9.97 4.17
N GLU A 58 -24.28 10.48 3.89
CA GLU A 58 -25.53 10.04 4.52
C GLU A 58 -25.82 8.56 4.26
N GLU A 59 -25.71 8.12 2.99
CA GLU A 59 -25.92 6.73 2.59
C GLU A 59 -24.92 5.77 3.27
N LEU A 60 -23.64 6.18 3.36
CA LEU A 60 -22.61 5.39 4.03
C LEU A 60 -22.85 5.29 5.54
N ALA A 61 -23.31 6.37 6.18
CA ALA A 61 -23.68 6.38 7.59
C ALA A 61 -24.89 5.47 7.85
N ALA A 62 -25.94 5.56 7.02
CA ALA A 62 -27.13 4.71 7.11
C ALA A 62 -26.79 3.21 6.98
N ARG A 63 -25.76 2.86 6.20
CA ARG A 63 -25.28 1.49 6.01
C ARG A 63 -24.22 1.06 7.04
N GLY A 64 -23.86 1.91 7.99
CA GLY A 64 -22.84 1.63 9.01
C GLY A 64 -21.42 1.49 8.44
N LYS A 65 -21.15 2.01 7.24
CA LYS A 65 -19.81 2.03 6.61
C LYS A 65 -18.97 3.25 7.03
N LEU A 66 -19.62 4.29 7.55
CA LEU A 66 -19.01 5.48 8.12
C LEU A 66 -19.71 5.79 9.46
N SER A 67 -18.93 6.06 10.51
CA SER A 67 -19.52 6.45 11.80
C SER A 67 -20.12 7.85 11.71
N PRO A 68 -21.33 8.12 12.24
CA PRO A 68 -21.91 9.46 12.30
C PRO A 68 -21.06 10.48 13.09
N THR A 69 -20.16 10.01 13.96
CA THR A 69 -19.24 10.86 14.73
C THR A 69 -18.01 11.31 13.92
N VAL A 70 -17.79 10.75 12.73
CA VAL A 70 -16.65 11.08 11.87
C VAL A 70 -17.06 12.14 10.86
N ARG A 71 -16.35 13.27 10.88
CA ARG A 71 -16.55 14.35 9.89
C ARG A 71 -15.99 13.95 8.54
N VAL A 72 -16.56 14.48 7.46
CA VAL A 72 -15.97 14.36 6.11
C VAL A 72 -15.60 15.75 5.63
N LEU A 73 -14.31 15.93 5.32
CA LEU A 73 -13.76 17.19 4.85
C LEU A 73 -13.38 17.06 3.38
N ASN A 74 -13.81 18.03 2.59
CA ASN A 74 -13.47 18.14 1.18
C ASN A 74 -13.26 19.64 0.85
N PRO A 75 -12.21 20.03 0.11
CA PRO A 75 -11.91 21.44 -0.12
C PRO A 75 -13.05 22.19 -0.84
N TYR A 76 -13.77 21.52 -1.74
CA TYR A 76 -14.83 22.15 -2.53
C TYR A 76 -16.10 22.39 -1.72
N LEU A 77 -16.43 21.50 -0.78
CA LEU A 77 -17.54 21.70 0.15
C LEU A 77 -17.15 22.68 1.26
N HIS A 78 -15.94 22.54 1.82
CA HIS A 78 -15.46 23.40 2.89
C HIS A 78 -15.40 24.88 2.45
N LEU A 79 -14.86 25.15 1.26
CA LEU A 79 -14.71 26.51 0.74
C LEU A 79 -16.01 27.10 0.17
N ALA A 80 -17.05 26.29 -0.02
CA ALA A 80 -18.39 26.82 -0.29
C ALA A 80 -18.93 27.60 0.93
N ASP A 81 -18.51 27.22 2.14
CA ASP A 81 -18.95 27.82 3.40
C ASP A 81 -17.91 28.76 4.02
N HIS A 82 -16.62 28.56 3.74
CA HIS A 82 -15.49 29.26 4.37
C HIS A 82 -14.56 29.90 3.35
N ASP A 83 -13.93 31.02 3.71
CA ASP A 83 -12.90 31.63 2.86
C ASP A 83 -11.53 30.96 3.07
N LEU A 84 -10.79 30.82 1.97
CA LEU A 84 -9.41 30.36 2.02
C LEU A 84 -8.53 31.48 2.60
N GLN A 85 -7.68 31.18 3.58
CA GLN A 85 -6.75 32.19 4.08
C GLN A 85 -5.81 32.65 2.95
N PRO A 86 -5.66 33.98 2.75
CA PRO A 86 -4.85 34.54 1.67
C PRO A 86 -3.39 34.08 1.72
N GLN A 87 -2.77 33.96 0.55
CA GLN A 87 -1.31 33.82 0.47
C GLN A 87 -0.65 35.16 0.82
N GLY A 88 0.45 35.11 1.57
CA GLY A 88 1.23 36.33 1.89
C GLY A 88 1.78 37.04 0.64
N SER A 89 1.99 36.29 -0.45
CA SER A 89 2.24 36.81 -1.79
C SER A 89 1.59 35.90 -2.81
N ILE A 90 0.78 36.46 -3.71
CA ILE A 90 0.13 35.71 -4.78
C ILE A 90 1.12 35.56 -5.94
N PRO A 91 1.55 34.34 -6.31
CA PRO A 91 2.49 34.14 -7.41
C PRO A 91 1.96 34.70 -8.72
N GLU A 92 2.81 35.23 -9.59
CA GLU A 92 2.41 35.61 -10.95
C GLU A 92 1.89 34.41 -11.76
N ARG A 93 1.07 34.70 -12.77
CA ARG A 93 0.63 33.66 -13.70
C ARG A 93 1.80 33.20 -14.54
N LYS A 94 2.04 31.89 -14.58
CA LYS A 94 3.02 31.26 -15.49
C LYS A 94 2.49 31.15 -16.93
N ALA A 95 1.22 31.46 -17.15
CA ALA A 95 0.53 31.40 -18.42
C ALA A 95 -0.64 32.39 -18.41
N GLU A 96 -0.83 33.12 -19.51
CA GLU A 96 -2.07 33.86 -19.73
C GLU A 96 -2.99 33.09 -20.67
N PRO A 97 -4.32 33.14 -20.47
CA PRO A 97 -5.27 32.45 -21.33
C PRO A 97 -5.29 32.98 -22.76
N GLY A 98 -4.77 34.18 -23.04
CA GLY A 98 -4.69 34.75 -24.41
C GLY A 98 -6.06 35.05 -25.07
N CYS A 99 -7.13 34.44 -24.59
CA CYS A 99 -8.54 34.67 -24.89
C CYS A 99 -9.31 34.73 -23.55
N LEU A 100 -10.15 35.75 -23.37
CA LEU A 100 -10.94 35.97 -22.15
C LEU A 100 -12.44 35.66 -22.35
N ASP A 101 -12.85 35.36 -23.58
CA ASP A 101 -14.24 35.08 -23.93
C ASP A 101 -14.53 33.60 -23.68
N PHE A 102 -14.92 33.28 -22.46
CA PHE A 102 -15.32 31.93 -22.06
C PHE A 102 -16.81 31.71 -22.37
N THR A 103 -17.12 30.61 -23.04
CA THR A 103 -18.50 30.13 -23.23
C THR A 103 -18.80 29.03 -22.22
N VAL A 104 -19.91 29.15 -21.48
CA VAL A 104 -20.36 28.10 -20.56
C VAL A 104 -20.82 26.90 -21.36
N SER A 105 -20.24 25.73 -21.10
CA SER A 105 -20.57 24.47 -21.75
C SER A 105 -21.53 23.62 -20.91
N GLU A 106 -21.45 23.72 -19.58
CA GLU A 106 -22.24 22.91 -18.65
C GLU A 106 -22.33 23.59 -17.27
N SER A 107 -23.47 23.46 -16.61
CA SER A 107 -23.71 23.95 -15.25
C SER A 107 -24.15 22.77 -14.37
N ILE A 108 -23.44 22.55 -13.27
CA ILE A 108 -23.70 21.47 -12.31
C ILE A 108 -24.24 22.10 -11.02
N HIS A 109 -25.36 21.58 -10.54
CA HIS A 109 -26.05 22.06 -9.34
C HIS A 109 -25.88 21.08 -8.17
N HIS A 110 -26.02 21.61 -6.95
CA HIS A 110 -26.09 20.76 -5.78
C HIS A 110 -27.31 19.83 -5.85
N PRO A 111 -27.19 18.53 -5.52
CA PRO A 111 -28.31 17.62 -5.71
C PRO A 111 -29.49 17.99 -4.79
N GLY A 112 -30.68 18.07 -5.37
CA GLY A 112 -31.91 18.51 -4.68
C GLY A 112 -32.02 20.03 -4.52
N GLN A 113 -31.12 20.83 -5.11
CA GLN A 113 -31.11 22.29 -5.03
C GLN A 113 -30.89 22.92 -6.42
N ASP A 114 -31.93 22.93 -7.26
CA ASP A 114 -31.84 23.42 -8.64
C ASP A 114 -31.36 24.87 -8.79
N ALA A 115 -31.50 25.70 -7.75
CA ALA A 115 -31.02 27.09 -7.75
C ALA A 115 -29.56 27.25 -7.26
N ALA A 116 -28.98 26.23 -6.61
CA ALA A 116 -27.65 26.31 -6.02
C ALA A 116 -26.60 25.68 -6.96
N LEU A 117 -25.88 26.53 -7.70
CA LEU A 117 -24.76 26.11 -8.55
C LEU A 117 -23.62 25.54 -7.69
N PHE A 118 -23.15 24.35 -8.05
CA PHE A 118 -21.93 23.78 -7.51
C PHE A 118 -20.72 24.23 -8.34
N CYS A 119 -20.79 24.04 -9.65
CA CYS A 119 -19.78 24.55 -10.58
C CYS A 119 -20.30 24.78 -12.00
N GLU A 120 -19.57 25.59 -12.76
CA GLU A 120 -19.78 25.77 -14.20
C GLU A 120 -18.51 25.41 -14.96
N HIS A 121 -18.68 24.62 -16.01
CA HIS A 121 -17.65 24.34 -16.99
C HIS A 121 -17.76 25.32 -18.14
N SER A 122 -16.62 25.87 -18.55
CA SER A 122 -16.53 26.81 -19.65
C SER A 122 -15.29 26.56 -20.49
N VAL A 123 -15.36 26.94 -21.76
CA VAL A 123 -14.31 26.75 -22.76
C VAL A 123 -13.95 28.05 -23.44
N ALA A 124 -12.68 28.19 -23.84
CA ALA A 124 -12.17 29.33 -24.60
C ALA A 124 -11.03 28.93 -25.53
N GLY A 125 -10.78 29.76 -26.55
CA GLY A 125 -9.71 29.60 -27.52
C GLY A 125 -10.04 28.65 -28.67
N PRO A 126 -9.13 28.48 -29.65
CA PRO A 126 -9.32 27.56 -30.77
C PRO A 126 -9.52 26.13 -30.29
N GLU A 127 -10.51 25.43 -30.86
CA GLU A 127 -10.83 24.02 -30.56
C GLU A 127 -10.99 23.72 -29.05
N ASP A 128 -11.55 24.66 -28.28
CA ASP A 128 -11.71 24.54 -26.82
C ASP A 128 -10.38 24.28 -26.07
N GLY A 129 -9.30 24.88 -26.58
CA GLY A 129 -7.95 24.73 -26.07
C GLY A 129 -7.75 25.13 -24.60
N ILE A 130 -8.69 25.88 -24.00
CA ILE A 130 -8.69 26.22 -22.58
C ILE A 130 -10.02 25.79 -21.97
N LYS A 131 -9.95 24.96 -20.92
CA LYS A 131 -11.11 24.56 -20.13
C LYS A 131 -11.00 25.19 -18.75
N LYS A 132 -12.06 25.87 -18.31
CA LYS A 132 -12.17 26.50 -16.99
C LYS A 132 -13.35 25.91 -16.24
N THR A 133 -13.15 25.57 -14.98
CA THR A 133 -14.24 25.25 -14.05
C THR A 133 -14.29 26.30 -12.94
N THR A 134 -15.43 26.96 -12.77
CA THR A 134 -15.67 27.90 -11.67
C THR A 134 -16.54 27.22 -10.63
N TYR A 135 -16.16 27.28 -9.36
CA TYR A 135 -16.91 26.72 -8.23
C TYR A 135 -17.53 27.82 -7.39
N TYR A 136 -18.76 27.58 -6.93
CA TYR A 136 -19.62 28.59 -6.33
C TYR A 136 -20.01 28.26 -4.89
N ARG A 137 -20.21 29.30 -4.10
CA ARG A 137 -20.85 29.23 -2.78
C ARG A 137 -22.37 29.22 -2.95
N ALA A 138 -23.10 28.88 -1.88
CA ALA A 138 -24.55 28.89 -1.87
C ALA A 138 -25.18 30.28 -2.17
N ASP A 139 -24.45 31.38 -1.92
CA ASP A 139 -24.87 32.74 -2.25
C ASP A 139 -24.60 33.15 -3.71
N GLY A 140 -24.07 32.24 -4.53
CA GLY A 140 -23.73 32.46 -5.94
C GLY A 140 -22.37 33.10 -6.17
N THR A 141 -21.61 33.45 -5.12
CA THR A 141 -20.25 33.99 -5.29
C THR A 141 -19.26 32.88 -5.66
N ALA A 142 -18.36 33.14 -6.60
CA ALA A 142 -17.29 32.21 -6.95
C ALA A 142 -16.22 32.18 -5.85
N PHE A 143 -15.77 30.98 -5.45
CA PHE A 143 -14.67 30.83 -4.50
C PHE A 143 -13.42 30.23 -5.13
N LEU A 144 -13.53 29.54 -6.27
CA LEU A 144 -12.41 28.89 -6.94
C LEU A 144 -12.60 28.87 -8.46
N SER A 145 -11.52 29.12 -9.21
CA SER A 145 -11.43 28.92 -10.65
C SER A 145 -10.28 27.98 -10.96
N ASP A 146 -10.55 26.90 -11.70
CA ASP A 146 -9.58 25.91 -12.14
C ASP A 146 -9.47 25.91 -13.68
N MET A 147 -8.39 26.47 -14.20
CA MET A 147 -8.12 26.61 -15.63
C MET A 147 -7.05 25.61 -16.09
N LYS A 148 -7.35 24.84 -17.14
CA LYS A 148 -6.48 23.84 -17.76
C LYS A 148 -6.26 24.17 -19.24
N PHE A 149 -5.01 24.14 -19.66
CA PHE A 149 -4.59 24.43 -21.03
C PHE A 149 -4.29 23.13 -21.77
N HIS A 150 -4.90 22.95 -22.94
CA HIS A 150 -4.76 21.78 -23.82
C HIS A 150 -3.84 22.11 -25.00
N ASP A 151 -2.68 22.70 -24.70
CA ASP A 151 -1.69 23.18 -25.66
C ASP A 151 -0.46 22.25 -25.79
N GLY A 152 -0.58 21.01 -25.31
CA GLY A 152 0.52 20.05 -25.22
C GLY A 152 1.51 20.29 -24.08
N LYS A 153 1.41 21.41 -23.32
CA LYS A 153 2.31 21.75 -22.20
C LYS A 153 1.70 21.48 -20.82
N ALA A 154 0.47 20.94 -20.77
CA ALA A 154 -0.24 20.56 -19.56
C ALA A 154 -0.28 21.66 -18.47
N ARG A 155 -0.39 22.92 -18.88
CA ARG A 155 -0.40 24.07 -17.96
C ARG A 155 -1.73 24.13 -17.22
N ARG A 156 -1.69 24.55 -15.94
CA ARG A 156 -2.87 24.69 -15.09
C ARG A 156 -2.73 25.90 -14.18
N ILE A 157 -3.84 26.58 -13.91
CA ILE A 157 -3.92 27.72 -13.00
C ILE A 157 -5.14 27.52 -12.12
N VAL A 158 -4.94 27.50 -10.81
CA VAL A 158 -6.02 27.47 -9.82
C VAL A 158 -5.99 28.79 -9.06
N GLU A 159 -7.09 29.51 -9.07
CA GLU A 159 -7.25 30.82 -8.42
C GLU A 159 -8.39 30.76 -7.41
N ALA A 160 -8.16 31.21 -6.18
CA ALA A 160 -9.16 31.24 -5.11
C ALA A 160 -9.56 32.68 -4.78
N PHE A 161 -10.84 32.89 -4.46
CA PHE A 161 -11.44 34.20 -4.24
C PHE A 161 -12.17 34.24 -2.90
N ASP A 162 -12.14 35.38 -2.21
CA ASP A 162 -13.01 35.63 -1.04
C ASP A 162 -14.45 35.96 -1.46
N ARG A 163 -15.33 36.20 -0.50
CA ARG A 163 -16.75 36.58 -0.75
C ARG A 163 -16.93 37.93 -1.46
N SER A 164 -15.92 38.79 -1.48
CA SER A 164 -15.95 40.05 -2.24
C SER A 164 -15.57 39.86 -3.71
N GLY A 165 -15.12 38.66 -4.10
CA GLY A 165 -14.56 38.37 -5.42
C GLY A 165 -13.09 38.74 -5.54
N THR A 166 -12.41 39.10 -4.44
CA THR A 166 -10.99 39.44 -4.45
C THR A 166 -10.16 38.17 -4.52
N LEU A 167 -9.14 38.15 -5.39
CA LEU A 167 -8.20 37.04 -5.51
C LEU A 167 -7.35 36.95 -4.23
N VAL A 168 -7.40 35.81 -3.54
CA VAL A 168 -6.67 35.59 -2.28
C VAL A 168 -5.51 34.60 -2.42
N ALA A 169 -5.54 33.71 -3.42
CA ALA A 169 -4.46 32.76 -3.66
C ALA A 169 -4.40 32.29 -5.12
N ARG A 170 -3.20 31.93 -5.59
CA ARG A 170 -2.97 31.31 -6.90
C ARG A 170 -2.03 30.10 -6.79
N PHE A 171 -2.35 29.04 -7.53
CA PHE A 171 -1.61 27.80 -7.54
C PHE A 171 -1.33 27.32 -8.98
N PRO A 172 -0.13 26.81 -9.26
CA PRO A 172 0.22 26.24 -10.58
C PRO A 172 -0.33 24.82 -10.79
N SER A 173 -0.93 24.21 -9.76
CA SER A 173 -1.53 22.88 -9.83
C SER A 173 -2.57 22.69 -8.73
N ALA A 174 -3.48 21.72 -8.91
CA ALA A 174 -4.38 21.31 -7.84
C ALA A 174 -3.64 20.74 -6.62
N ALA A 175 -2.53 20.03 -6.81
CA ALA A 175 -1.74 19.50 -5.69
C ALA A 175 -1.19 20.61 -4.79
N SER A 176 -0.76 21.76 -5.35
CA SER A 176 -0.38 22.93 -4.53
C SER A 176 -1.57 23.57 -3.82
N PHE A 177 -2.74 23.64 -4.45
CA PHE A 177 -3.97 24.11 -3.81
C PHE A 177 -4.35 23.20 -2.63
N TYR A 178 -4.38 21.89 -2.85
CA TYR A 178 -4.70 20.91 -1.82
C TYR A 178 -3.76 20.98 -0.62
N ARG A 179 -2.45 21.12 -0.84
CA ARG A 179 -1.46 21.29 0.24
C ARG A 179 -1.70 22.55 1.06
N HIS A 180 -2.00 23.66 0.39
CA HIS A 180 -2.27 24.95 1.06
C HIS A 180 -3.55 24.89 1.89
N TRP A 181 -4.65 24.39 1.32
CA TRP A 181 -5.90 24.20 2.05
C TRP A 181 -5.71 23.23 3.22
N LEU A 182 -5.08 22.08 2.99
CA LEU A 182 -4.87 21.07 4.04
C LEU A 182 -4.08 21.64 5.22
N SER A 183 -3.01 22.40 4.97
CA SER A 183 -2.24 23.08 6.02
C SER A 183 -3.09 23.99 6.91
N GLN A 184 -4.08 24.69 6.36
CA GLN A 184 -4.96 25.58 7.15
C GLN A 184 -5.90 24.81 8.09
N ILE A 185 -6.18 23.55 7.76
CA ILE A 185 -7.15 22.72 8.49
C ILE A 185 -6.49 21.80 9.51
N VAL A 186 -5.31 21.25 9.18
CA VAL A 186 -4.75 20.13 9.93
C VAL A 186 -3.38 20.42 10.55
N ASP A 187 -2.71 21.52 10.22
CA ASP A 187 -1.33 21.76 10.67
C ASP A 187 -1.29 22.53 12.01
N HIS A 188 -1.70 21.87 13.09
CA HIS A 188 -1.66 22.41 14.46
C HIS A 188 -1.02 21.41 15.44
N PRO A 189 -0.58 21.84 16.64
CA PRO A 189 0.19 20.98 17.55
C PRO A 189 -0.52 19.68 17.99
N ASN A 190 -1.85 19.64 17.98
CA ASN A 190 -2.65 18.52 18.49
C ASN A 190 -3.35 17.75 17.37
N SER A 191 -2.79 17.76 16.17
CA SER A 191 -3.31 16.99 15.04
C SER A 191 -2.50 15.73 14.77
N LEU A 192 -3.19 14.77 14.19
CA LEU A 192 -2.65 13.53 13.65
C LEU A 192 -3.14 13.39 12.22
N VAL A 193 -2.24 13.21 11.26
CA VAL A 193 -2.59 13.02 9.85
C VAL A 193 -2.02 11.70 9.34
N VAL A 194 -2.90 10.79 8.90
CA VAL A 194 -2.52 9.55 8.21
C VAL A 194 -2.94 9.63 6.76
N ILE A 195 -2.00 9.42 5.84
CA ILE A 195 -2.28 9.37 4.41
C ILE A 195 -2.37 7.92 3.97
N ASP A 196 -3.52 7.49 3.47
CA ASP A 196 -3.78 6.09 3.04
C ASP A 196 -3.65 5.90 1.53
N SER A 197 -4.19 6.87 0.78
CA SER A 197 -4.21 6.80 -0.67
C SER A 197 -2.83 7.08 -1.24
N LYS A 198 -2.24 6.09 -1.92
CA LYS A 198 -0.96 6.26 -2.63
C LYS A 198 -0.97 7.39 -3.68
N TYR A 199 -2.12 7.62 -4.31
CA TYR A 199 -2.29 8.74 -5.26
C TYR A 199 -2.26 10.09 -4.54
N THR A 200 -2.91 10.17 -3.39
CA THR A 200 -2.90 11.38 -2.56
C THR A 200 -1.52 11.60 -1.95
N ALA A 201 -0.87 10.54 -1.49
CA ALA A 201 0.50 10.59 -0.97
C ALA A 201 1.48 11.17 -2.01
N ALA A 202 1.41 10.73 -3.27
CA ALA A 202 2.24 11.31 -4.33
C ALA A 202 1.99 12.82 -4.50
N MET A 203 0.75 13.29 -4.41
CA MET A 203 0.44 14.74 -4.46
C MET A 203 0.92 15.51 -3.22
N LEU A 204 0.97 14.85 -2.06
CA LEU A 204 1.39 15.41 -0.78
C LEU A 204 2.89 15.19 -0.49
N ALA A 205 3.65 14.55 -1.37
CA ALA A 205 5.08 14.30 -1.18
C ALA A 205 5.85 15.61 -0.90
N SER A 206 5.50 16.70 -1.60
CA SER A 206 6.09 18.03 -1.40
C SER A 206 5.33 18.92 -0.40
N TRP A 207 4.41 18.35 0.38
CA TRP A 207 3.76 19.05 1.50
C TRP A 207 4.74 19.17 2.67
N LYS A 208 4.89 20.38 3.21
CA LYS A 208 5.83 20.69 4.29
C LYS A 208 5.06 21.29 5.48
N PRO A 209 4.29 20.47 6.21
CA PRO A 209 3.65 20.93 7.45
C PRO A 209 4.69 21.27 8.51
N VAL A 210 4.38 22.26 9.34
CA VAL A 210 5.21 22.77 10.44
C VAL A 210 5.07 21.88 11.68
N HIS A 211 3.83 21.58 12.07
CA HIS A 211 3.52 20.91 13.33
C HIS A 211 3.23 19.43 13.16
N VAL A 212 2.44 19.06 12.14
CA VAL A 212 1.98 17.69 11.98
C VAL A 212 3.04 16.81 11.31
N PRO A 213 3.32 15.60 11.83
CA PRO A 213 4.15 14.63 11.11
C PRO A 213 3.39 14.11 9.89
N LYS A 214 4.06 14.09 8.74
CA LYS A 214 3.55 13.55 7.48
C LYS A 214 3.81 12.04 7.44
N VAL A 215 2.76 11.26 7.69
CA VAL A 215 2.82 9.79 7.79
C VAL A 215 2.03 9.14 6.64
N PHE A 216 2.63 8.14 5.99
CA PHE A 216 1.96 7.31 4.98
C PHE A 216 1.76 5.88 5.47
N ALA A 217 0.54 5.37 5.31
CA ALA A 217 0.18 3.98 5.63
C ALA A 217 0.11 3.14 4.35
N PHE A 218 0.92 2.09 4.27
CA PHE A 218 0.91 1.14 3.17
C PHE A 218 -0.28 0.18 3.28
N HIS A 219 -1.03 -0.01 2.19
CA HIS A 219 -2.16 -0.94 2.10
C HIS A 219 -1.96 -2.08 1.10
N SER A 220 -0.80 -2.09 0.43
CA SER A 220 -0.44 -3.11 -0.55
C SER A 220 1.08 -3.23 -0.62
N ILE A 221 1.55 -4.30 -1.26
CA ILE A 221 2.97 -4.54 -1.51
C ILE A 221 3.62 -3.35 -2.23
N HIS A 222 4.83 -2.98 -1.77
CA HIS A 222 5.53 -1.79 -2.24
C HIS A 222 6.32 -2.01 -3.54
N VAL A 223 6.56 -3.27 -3.94
CA VAL A 223 7.19 -3.65 -5.22
C VAL A 223 6.17 -4.04 -6.29
N ALA A 224 6.57 -3.99 -7.55
CA ALA A 224 5.73 -4.45 -8.66
C ALA A 224 5.55 -5.98 -8.62
N LYS A 225 4.49 -6.47 -9.27
CA LYS A 225 4.11 -7.89 -9.24
C LYS A 225 5.26 -8.78 -9.70
N GLY A 226 5.60 -9.78 -8.88
CA GLY A 226 6.64 -10.77 -9.17
C GLY A 226 8.08 -10.23 -9.09
N GLN A 227 8.27 -9.00 -8.61
CA GLN A 227 9.59 -8.43 -8.40
C GLN A 227 10.15 -8.82 -7.02
N ASP A 228 11.47 -8.82 -6.93
CA ASP A 228 12.22 -9.03 -5.70
C ASP A 228 12.01 -7.87 -4.70
N LEU A 229 11.93 -8.19 -3.40
CA LEU A 229 11.69 -7.19 -2.35
C LEU A 229 12.91 -6.29 -2.10
N ALA A 230 14.11 -6.86 -2.09
CA ALA A 230 15.35 -6.15 -1.76
C ALA A 230 15.79 -5.21 -2.88
N SER A 231 15.53 -5.55 -4.15
CA SER A 231 16.17 -4.90 -5.29
C SER A 231 15.24 -4.64 -6.49
N GLY A 232 14.04 -5.22 -6.49
CA GLY A 232 13.11 -5.18 -7.62
C GLY A 232 12.48 -3.82 -7.85
N GLN A 233 11.78 -3.66 -8.98
CA GLN A 233 11.08 -2.42 -9.31
C GLN A 233 9.99 -2.13 -8.28
N LEU A 234 9.91 -0.88 -7.83
CA LEU A 234 8.82 -0.41 -6.99
C LEU A 234 7.50 -0.43 -7.79
N SER A 235 6.39 -0.59 -7.09
CA SER A 235 5.08 -0.51 -7.76
C SER A 235 4.82 0.93 -8.19
N LYS A 236 4.20 1.13 -9.36
CA LYS A 236 3.92 2.47 -9.95
C LYS A 236 3.27 3.45 -8.98
N GLY A 237 2.48 2.95 -8.03
CA GLY A 237 1.80 3.80 -7.05
C GLY A 237 2.66 4.17 -5.83
N HIS A 238 3.67 3.36 -5.48
CA HIS A 238 4.53 3.60 -4.32
C HIS A 238 5.87 4.22 -4.69
N GLU A 239 6.36 4.01 -5.92
CA GLU A 239 7.58 4.60 -6.45
C GLU A 239 7.70 6.12 -6.15
N PRO A 240 6.74 6.99 -6.54
CA PRO A 240 6.87 8.44 -6.27
C PRO A 240 6.83 8.80 -4.77
N ILE A 241 6.42 7.88 -3.90
CA ILE A 241 6.36 8.09 -2.44
C ILE A 241 7.72 7.70 -1.84
N ILE A 242 8.25 6.53 -2.22
CA ILE A 242 9.47 5.93 -1.68
C ILE A 242 10.72 6.61 -2.23
N GLU A 243 10.73 7.02 -3.50
CA GLU A 243 11.83 7.81 -4.08
C GLU A 243 11.95 9.18 -3.36
N GLU A 244 10.81 9.71 -2.90
CA GLU A 244 10.75 10.95 -2.12
C GLU A 244 10.65 10.69 -0.60
N ARG A 245 11.07 9.51 -0.11
CA ARG A 245 10.95 9.09 1.32
C ARG A 245 11.57 10.07 2.32
N SER A 246 12.61 10.78 1.92
CA SER A 246 13.24 11.84 2.74
C SER A 246 12.28 12.99 3.07
N ASN A 247 11.23 13.19 2.27
CA ASN A 247 10.19 14.18 2.55
C ASN A 247 9.13 13.67 3.55
N TRP A 248 9.11 12.39 3.91
CA TRP A 248 8.14 11.79 4.81
C TRP A 248 8.69 11.68 6.23
N ASP A 249 7.86 11.89 7.24
CA ASP A 249 8.28 11.81 8.63
C ASP A 249 8.29 10.34 9.10
N ALA A 250 7.29 9.55 8.70
CA ALA A 250 7.21 8.12 8.99
C ALA A 250 6.41 7.32 7.96
N PHE A 251 6.68 6.01 7.92
CA PHE A 251 5.93 5.02 7.17
C PHE A 251 5.35 3.95 8.10
N VAL A 252 4.12 3.56 7.82
CA VAL A 252 3.40 2.52 8.56
C VAL A 252 3.10 1.36 7.62
N PHE A 253 3.50 0.16 8.04
CA PHE A 253 3.26 -1.10 7.35
C PHE A 253 2.25 -1.94 8.14
N LEU A 254 1.57 -2.86 7.46
CA LEU A 254 0.56 -3.72 8.09
C LEU A 254 1.16 -4.98 8.72
N THR A 255 2.36 -5.35 8.29
CA THR A 255 3.04 -6.60 8.67
C THR A 255 4.49 -6.34 9.04
N HIS A 256 5.02 -7.18 9.92
CA HIS A 256 6.44 -7.11 10.29
C HIS A 256 7.34 -7.46 9.10
N ALA A 257 6.94 -8.44 8.30
CA ALA A 257 7.66 -8.85 7.11
C ALA A 257 7.77 -7.72 6.06
N GLN A 258 6.70 -6.95 5.83
CA GLN A 258 6.77 -5.82 4.88
C GLN A 258 7.66 -4.69 5.41
N ARG A 259 7.57 -4.38 6.71
CA ARG A 259 8.47 -3.40 7.33
C ARG A 259 9.91 -3.86 7.20
N GLN A 260 10.20 -5.12 7.51
CA GLN A 260 11.57 -5.63 7.47
C GLN A 260 12.12 -5.57 6.05
N ALA A 261 11.38 -6.05 5.06
CA ALA A 261 11.77 -5.94 3.64
C ALA A 261 12.05 -4.49 3.20
N TYR A 262 11.27 -3.53 3.69
CA TYR A 262 11.52 -2.12 3.44
C TYR A 262 12.80 -1.62 4.13
N VAL A 263 13.01 -1.98 5.39
CA VAL A 263 14.21 -1.59 6.17
C VAL A 263 15.48 -2.21 5.61
N ASP A 264 15.44 -3.48 5.19
CA ASP A 264 16.58 -4.17 4.56
C ASP A 264 17.00 -3.51 3.25
N ARG A 265 16.05 -2.83 2.58
CA ARG A 265 16.33 -2.09 1.35
C ARG A 265 16.79 -0.65 1.59
N PHE A 266 16.21 0.04 2.59
CA PHE A 266 16.35 1.50 2.73
C PHE A 266 17.00 1.98 4.04
N GLY A 267 17.20 1.12 5.04
CA GLY A 267 17.86 1.46 6.32
C GLY A 267 17.06 2.35 7.29
N GLU A 268 15.82 2.70 6.96
CA GLU A 268 15.01 3.68 7.71
C GLU A 268 14.21 3.05 8.87
N ALA A 269 14.84 2.20 9.67
CA ALA A 269 14.19 1.46 10.76
C ALA A 269 13.51 2.36 11.80
N ASP A 270 14.12 3.51 12.10
CA ASP A 270 13.66 4.46 13.12
C ASP A 270 12.36 5.18 12.71
N SER A 271 12.05 5.26 11.40
CA SER A 271 10.83 5.89 10.87
C SER A 271 9.87 4.92 10.18
N ALA A 272 10.09 3.62 10.35
CA ALA A 272 9.23 2.57 9.82
C ALA A 272 8.54 1.85 10.98
N PHE A 273 7.21 1.78 10.96
CA PHE A 273 6.40 1.21 12.05
C PHE A 273 5.47 0.12 11.51
N VAL A 274 5.03 -0.78 12.39
CA VAL A 274 4.01 -1.78 12.07
C VAL A 274 2.75 -1.43 12.82
N ILE A 275 1.66 -1.15 12.11
CA ILE A 275 0.34 -0.99 12.69
C ILE A 275 -0.63 -1.80 11.84
N PRO A 276 -1.07 -2.98 12.32
CA PRO A 276 -1.95 -3.83 11.57
C PRO A 276 -3.37 -3.23 11.49
N ASN A 277 -4.18 -3.64 10.51
CA ASN A 277 -5.55 -3.16 10.40
C ASN A 277 -6.46 -3.73 11.49
N PRO A 278 -7.49 -2.99 11.94
CA PRO A 278 -8.47 -3.52 12.88
C PRO A 278 -9.20 -4.73 12.29
N LEU A 279 -9.40 -5.76 13.11
CA LEU A 279 -10.34 -6.84 12.80
C LEU A 279 -11.72 -6.43 13.27
N LYS A 280 -12.69 -6.36 12.36
CA LYS A 280 -14.07 -6.00 12.71
C LYS A 280 -14.67 -7.10 13.59
N PRO A 281 -15.27 -6.76 14.75
CA PRO A 281 -16.04 -7.72 15.53
C PRO A 281 -17.18 -8.27 14.66
N ALA A 282 -17.16 -9.57 14.38
CA ALA A 282 -18.18 -10.24 13.61
C ALA A 282 -18.80 -11.35 14.47
N MET A 283 -19.96 -11.07 15.06
CA MET A 283 -20.74 -12.07 15.78
C MET A 283 -21.75 -12.71 14.85
N VAL A 284 -21.70 -14.04 14.73
CA VAL A 284 -22.77 -14.81 14.10
C VAL A 284 -23.93 -14.91 15.08
N GLN A 285 -25.08 -14.36 14.72
CA GLN A 285 -26.29 -14.45 15.54
C GLN A 285 -26.77 -15.92 15.62
N PRO A 286 -27.21 -16.39 16.80
CA PRO A 286 -27.78 -17.74 16.94
C PRO A 286 -29.01 -17.97 16.04
N PRO A 287 -29.27 -19.22 15.60
CA PRO A 287 -28.43 -20.40 15.80
C PRO A 287 -27.15 -20.33 14.95
N MET A 288 -26.04 -20.82 15.52
CA MET A 288 -24.80 -20.99 14.77
C MET A 288 -24.99 -22.12 13.75
N PRO A 289 -24.45 -21.99 12.52
CA PRO A 289 -24.46 -23.09 11.57
C PRO A 289 -23.65 -24.26 12.12
N ALA A 290 -24.11 -25.48 11.83
CA ALA A 290 -23.29 -26.67 12.08
C ALA A 290 -22.05 -26.63 11.18
N ARG A 291 -20.87 -26.87 11.75
CA ARG A 291 -19.63 -26.95 10.97
C ARG A 291 -19.57 -28.31 10.27
N SER A 292 -19.47 -28.31 8.96
CA SER A 292 -19.14 -29.50 8.18
C SER A 292 -17.66 -29.82 8.35
N SER A 293 -17.32 -31.09 8.63
CA SER A 293 -15.93 -31.56 8.74
C SER A 293 -15.21 -31.62 7.39
N THR A 294 -15.93 -31.45 6.28
CA THR A 294 -15.40 -31.60 4.92
C THR A 294 -15.49 -30.33 4.09
N ASP A 295 -16.35 -29.36 4.43
CA ASP A 295 -16.57 -28.20 3.58
C ASP A 295 -15.40 -27.21 3.69
N LEU A 296 -15.01 -26.70 2.52
CA LEU A 296 -13.91 -25.77 2.33
C LEU A 296 -14.44 -24.44 1.83
N ILE A 297 -13.71 -23.34 2.06
CA ILE A 297 -14.11 -22.01 1.60
C ILE A 297 -12.95 -21.22 1.01
N VAL A 298 -13.24 -20.51 -0.07
CA VAL A 298 -12.45 -19.38 -0.58
C VAL A 298 -13.32 -18.13 -0.51
N ALA A 299 -12.79 -17.04 0.04
CA ALA A 299 -13.52 -15.79 0.22
C ALA A 299 -12.72 -14.58 -0.28
N GLY A 300 -13.37 -13.69 -1.03
CA GLY A 300 -12.80 -12.44 -1.51
C GLY A 300 -13.11 -12.17 -2.99
N SER A 301 -12.58 -11.07 -3.52
CA SER A 301 -12.78 -10.69 -4.93
C SER A 301 -12.24 -11.76 -5.89
N LEU A 302 -13.00 -12.15 -6.91
CA LEU A 302 -12.56 -13.14 -7.91
C LEU A 302 -11.68 -12.48 -8.96
N THR A 303 -10.46 -12.13 -8.56
CA THR A 303 -9.45 -11.45 -9.37
C THR A 303 -8.20 -12.32 -9.51
N PRO A 304 -7.37 -12.13 -10.56
CA PRO A 304 -6.23 -13.00 -10.82
C PRO A 304 -5.24 -13.12 -9.65
N ASN A 305 -5.10 -12.10 -8.81
CA ASN A 305 -4.19 -12.14 -7.66
C ASN A 305 -4.66 -13.09 -6.54
N LYS A 306 -5.97 -13.37 -6.41
CA LYS A 306 -6.51 -14.33 -5.44
C LYS A 306 -6.29 -15.78 -5.85
N ASN A 307 -6.06 -16.03 -7.14
CA ASN A 307 -5.69 -17.33 -7.69
C ASN A 307 -6.58 -18.46 -7.17
N VAL A 308 -7.90 -18.28 -7.29
CA VAL A 308 -8.92 -19.28 -6.91
C VAL A 308 -8.77 -20.56 -7.76
N ALA A 309 -8.16 -20.45 -8.94
CA ALA A 309 -7.81 -21.59 -9.77
C ALA A 309 -6.95 -22.63 -9.02
N ALA A 310 -5.97 -22.19 -8.21
CA ALA A 310 -5.18 -23.10 -7.39
C ALA A 310 -6.02 -23.81 -6.31
N ALA A 311 -7.07 -23.17 -5.78
CA ALA A 311 -7.99 -23.83 -4.85
C ALA A 311 -8.82 -24.93 -5.54
N LEU A 312 -9.16 -24.73 -6.82
CA LEU A 312 -9.78 -25.78 -7.65
C LEU A 312 -8.81 -26.94 -7.91
N ASP A 313 -7.52 -26.66 -8.11
CA ASP A 313 -6.50 -27.70 -8.29
C ASP A 313 -6.30 -28.52 -7.01
N VAL A 314 -6.33 -27.88 -5.83
CA VAL A 314 -6.34 -28.57 -4.53
C VAL A 314 -7.58 -29.46 -4.39
N LEU A 315 -8.75 -28.95 -4.79
CA LEU A 315 -9.99 -29.73 -4.75
C LEU A 315 -9.93 -30.95 -5.68
N HIS A 316 -9.35 -30.78 -6.87
CA HIS A 316 -9.11 -31.86 -7.82
C HIS A 316 -8.16 -32.92 -7.25
N GLU A 317 -7.05 -32.50 -6.63
CA GLU A 317 -6.11 -33.40 -5.97
C GLU A 317 -6.77 -34.22 -4.87
N LEU A 318 -7.58 -33.59 -4.01
CA LEU A 318 -8.36 -34.30 -2.99
C LEU A 318 -9.34 -35.31 -3.61
N ALA A 319 -9.92 -34.99 -4.78
CA ALA A 319 -10.79 -35.90 -5.51
C ALA A 319 -10.04 -37.15 -6.04
N LEU A 320 -8.82 -36.99 -6.54
CA LEU A 320 -7.96 -38.10 -6.96
C LEU A 320 -7.62 -39.03 -5.78
N ARG A 321 -7.52 -38.48 -4.57
CA ARG A 321 -7.30 -39.23 -3.31
C ARG A 321 -8.57 -39.85 -2.72
N GLY A 322 -9.70 -39.80 -3.43
CA GLY A 322 -10.97 -40.37 -3.01
C GLY A 322 -11.74 -39.54 -1.98
N LYS A 323 -11.32 -38.29 -1.70
CA LYS A 323 -12.09 -37.34 -0.89
C LYS A 323 -13.09 -36.59 -1.79
N ARG A 324 -14.19 -36.10 -1.24
CA ARG A 324 -15.21 -35.31 -1.99
C ARG A 324 -15.71 -34.12 -1.16
N PRO A 325 -14.83 -33.18 -0.78
CA PRO A 325 -15.28 -32.00 -0.06
C PRO A 325 -16.04 -31.04 -1.00
N THR A 326 -16.90 -30.20 -0.42
CA THR A 326 -17.55 -29.09 -1.14
C THR A 326 -16.75 -27.82 -0.93
N LEU A 327 -16.41 -27.12 -2.02
CA LEU A 327 -15.75 -25.82 -1.99
C LEU A 327 -16.77 -24.69 -2.18
N HIS A 328 -16.92 -23.86 -1.17
CA HIS A 328 -17.71 -22.64 -1.20
C HIS A 328 -16.85 -21.48 -1.70
N VAL A 329 -17.23 -20.86 -2.82
CA VAL A 329 -16.57 -19.67 -3.37
C VAL A 329 -17.47 -18.46 -3.10
N VAL A 330 -17.04 -17.60 -2.18
CA VAL A 330 -17.80 -16.41 -1.75
C VAL A 330 -17.11 -15.14 -2.22
N GLY A 331 -17.77 -14.40 -3.10
CA GLY A 331 -17.29 -13.17 -3.70
C GLY A 331 -17.60 -13.07 -5.19
N GLU A 332 -17.27 -11.91 -5.76
CA GLU A 332 -17.49 -11.57 -7.16
C GLU A 332 -16.21 -11.03 -7.80
N GLY A 333 -16.13 -11.12 -9.13
CA GLY A 333 -15.00 -10.57 -9.88
C GLY A 333 -14.93 -11.11 -11.30
N SER A 334 -13.98 -10.57 -12.05
CA SER A 334 -13.80 -10.85 -13.49
C SER A 334 -13.51 -12.32 -13.80
N GLU A 335 -12.93 -13.06 -12.85
CA GLU A 335 -12.53 -14.46 -13.06
C GLU A 335 -13.69 -15.46 -12.92
N HIS A 336 -14.90 -15.02 -12.50
CA HIS A 336 -16.00 -15.94 -12.19
C HIS A 336 -16.30 -16.94 -13.32
N ALA A 337 -16.45 -16.45 -14.55
CA ALA A 337 -16.77 -17.30 -15.70
C ALA A 337 -15.66 -18.34 -15.99
N ALA A 338 -14.39 -17.89 -15.99
CA ALA A 338 -13.24 -18.76 -16.22
C ALA A 338 -13.08 -19.82 -15.12
N LEU A 339 -13.35 -19.47 -13.86
CA LEU A 339 -13.30 -20.40 -12.72
C LEU A 339 -14.40 -21.46 -12.81
N ALA A 340 -15.62 -21.09 -13.22
CA ALA A 340 -16.72 -22.02 -13.39
C ALA A 340 -16.47 -23.01 -14.54
N GLU A 341 -15.84 -22.55 -15.63
CA GLU A 341 -15.42 -23.40 -16.74
C GLU A 341 -14.31 -24.37 -16.31
N ARG A 342 -13.25 -23.89 -15.66
CA ARG A 342 -12.18 -24.74 -15.11
C ARG A 342 -12.71 -25.79 -14.13
N ALA A 343 -13.65 -25.42 -13.27
CA ALA A 343 -14.29 -26.39 -12.37
C ALA A 343 -15.04 -27.49 -13.15
N ALA A 344 -15.66 -27.17 -14.27
CA ALA A 344 -16.30 -28.16 -15.13
C ALA A 344 -15.28 -29.07 -15.84
N GLU A 345 -14.18 -28.50 -16.36
CA GLU A 345 -13.09 -29.26 -17.00
C GLU A 345 -12.43 -30.25 -16.04
N LEU A 346 -12.28 -29.88 -14.77
CA LEU A 346 -11.74 -30.72 -13.70
C LEU A 346 -12.74 -31.75 -13.15
N GLY A 347 -13.99 -31.77 -13.64
CA GLY A 347 -15.05 -32.66 -13.16
C GLY A 347 -15.59 -32.30 -11.77
N LEU A 348 -15.44 -31.05 -11.33
CA LEU A 348 -15.75 -30.56 -9.98
C LEU A 348 -17.06 -29.78 -9.89
N ARG A 349 -17.88 -29.77 -10.96
CA ARG A 349 -19.09 -28.92 -11.05
C ARG A 349 -20.07 -29.12 -9.88
N GLU A 350 -20.20 -30.34 -9.38
CA GLU A 350 -21.08 -30.67 -8.25
C GLU A 350 -20.43 -30.42 -6.88
N SER A 351 -19.12 -30.18 -6.86
CA SER A 351 -18.32 -29.97 -5.64
C SER A 351 -17.95 -28.51 -5.41
N VAL A 352 -18.32 -27.58 -6.31
CA VAL A 352 -18.02 -26.14 -6.18
C VAL A 352 -19.32 -25.32 -6.20
N ILE A 353 -19.52 -24.51 -5.18
CA ILE A 353 -20.70 -23.63 -5.05
C ILE A 353 -20.23 -22.17 -5.07
N PHE A 354 -20.61 -21.44 -6.13
CA PHE A 354 -20.39 -20.00 -6.24
C PHE A 354 -21.57 -19.24 -5.61
N HIS A 355 -21.30 -18.48 -4.55
CA HIS A 355 -22.33 -17.73 -3.79
C HIS A 355 -22.54 -16.30 -4.30
N GLY A 356 -21.63 -15.78 -5.13
CA GLY A 356 -21.57 -14.34 -5.42
C GLY A 356 -21.16 -13.55 -4.17
N TYR A 357 -21.45 -12.24 -4.16
CA TYR A 357 -21.20 -11.39 -3.00
C TYR A 357 -22.14 -11.77 -1.84
N SER A 358 -21.61 -11.86 -0.62
CA SER A 358 -22.37 -12.17 0.59
C SER A 358 -22.00 -11.22 1.72
N ASP A 359 -23.00 -10.58 2.32
CA ASP A 359 -22.86 -9.77 3.54
C ASP A 359 -22.80 -10.62 4.82
N GLN A 360 -23.07 -11.93 4.70
CA GLN A 360 -23.03 -12.92 5.79
C GLN A 360 -21.78 -13.80 5.74
N LEU A 361 -20.65 -13.27 5.24
CA LEU A 361 -19.37 -13.97 5.18
C LEU A 361 -18.98 -14.70 6.49
N PRO A 362 -19.18 -14.13 7.70
CA PRO A 362 -18.93 -14.84 8.95
C PRO A 362 -19.71 -16.17 9.10
N ARG A 363 -20.93 -16.26 8.55
CA ARG A 363 -21.72 -17.51 8.60
C ARG A 363 -21.14 -18.59 7.69
N HIS A 364 -20.67 -18.20 6.51
CA HIS A 364 -19.99 -19.12 5.59
C HIS A 364 -18.69 -19.66 6.21
N PHE A 365 -17.90 -18.82 6.91
CA PHE A 365 -16.74 -19.31 7.65
C PHE A 365 -17.14 -20.23 8.81
N ALA A 366 -18.20 -19.90 9.54
CA ALA A 366 -18.66 -20.72 10.65
C ALA A 366 -19.11 -22.14 10.22
N SER A 367 -19.60 -22.31 8.98
CA SER A 367 -20.03 -23.61 8.45
C SER A 367 -18.90 -24.47 7.87
N CYS A 368 -17.78 -23.90 7.45
CA CYS A 368 -16.69 -24.62 6.76
C CYS A 368 -15.55 -25.02 7.70
N THR A 369 -14.93 -26.18 7.52
CA THR A 369 -13.79 -26.60 8.35
C THR A 369 -12.53 -25.81 8.06
N ALA A 370 -12.21 -25.60 6.78
CA ALA A 370 -10.98 -24.93 6.38
C ALA A 370 -11.21 -23.87 5.30
N GLN A 371 -10.43 -22.79 5.40
CA GLN A 371 -10.31 -21.78 4.36
C GLN A 371 -9.08 -22.08 3.52
N LEU A 372 -9.23 -22.13 2.20
CA LEU A 372 -8.11 -22.17 1.27
C LEU A 372 -7.70 -20.74 0.92
N PHE A 373 -6.49 -20.35 1.30
CA PHE A 373 -5.94 -19.05 0.98
C PHE A 373 -4.84 -19.18 -0.07
N THR A 374 -5.23 -19.06 -1.34
CA THR A 374 -4.37 -19.31 -2.49
C THR A 374 -3.84 -18.05 -3.18
N SER A 375 -3.96 -16.89 -2.52
CA SER A 375 -3.52 -15.60 -3.09
C SER A 375 -2.03 -15.61 -3.44
N THR A 376 -1.66 -14.76 -4.38
CA THR A 376 -0.27 -14.60 -4.88
C THR A 376 0.47 -13.42 -4.25
N ASN A 377 -0.26 -12.43 -3.74
CA ASN A 377 0.28 -11.26 -3.03
C ASN A 377 -0.82 -10.60 -2.21
N GLU A 378 -0.44 -9.99 -1.09
CA GLU A 378 -1.33 -9.29 -0.17
C GLU A 378 -0.61 -8.16 0.57
N GLY A 379 -1.38 -7.23 1.12
CA GLY A 379 -0.89 -6.29 2.13
C GLY A 379 -0.86 -6.91 3.53
N GLN A 380 -1.96 -7.58 3.92
CA GLN A 380 -2.11 -8.18 5.25
C GLN A 380 -2.99 -9.44 5.30
N ALA A 381 -3.85 -9.68 4.31
CA ALA A 381 -4.76 -10.83 4.28
C ALA A 381 -5.79 -10.89 5.43
N LEU A 382 -6.53 -9.79 5.71
CA LEU A 382 -7.55 -9.73 6.78
C LEU A 382 -8.57 -10.88 6.75
N VAL A 383 -8.87 -11.42 5.57
CA VAL A 383 -9.81 -12.53 5.38
C VAL A 383 -9.38 -13.83 6.09
N ILE A 384 -8.08 -13.98 6.40
CA ILE A 384 -7.56 -15.07 7.25
C ILE A 384 -8.02 -14.88 8.69
N LEU A 385 -7.85 -13.66 9.22
CA LEU A 385 -8.28 -13.31 10.58
C LEU A 385 -9.80 -13.41 10.74
N GLU A 386 -10.56 -13.03 9.71
CA GLU A 386 -12.03 -13.18 9.66
C GLU A 386 -12.45 -14.65 9.71
N ALA A 387 -11.75 -15.53 8.98
CA ALA A 387 -11.97 -16.97 9.02
C ALA A 387 -11.65 -17.56 10.41
N GLN A 388 -10.49 -17.18 10.96
CA GLN A 388 -10.04 -17.61 12.29
C GLN A 388 -11.00 -17.16 13.39
N ALA A 389 -11.58 -15.96 13.30
CA ALA A 389 -12.57 -15.46 14.26
C ALA A 389 -13.82 -16.34 14.33
N GLN A 390 -14.17 -17.01 13.22
CA GLN A 390 -15.26 -17.98 13.17
C GLN A 390 -14.78 -19.42 13.39
N GLY A 391 -13.49 -19.62 13.66
CA GLY A 391 -12.84 -20.93 13.82
C GLY A 391 -12.74 -21.76 12.56
N CYS A 392 -12.85 -21.14 11.40
CA CYS A 392 -12.48 -21.76 10.13
C CYS A 392 -10.95 -21.76 10.02
N ILE A 393 -10.35 -22.93 9.78
CA ILE A 393 -8.90 -23.11 9.88
C ILE A 393 -8.26 -22.65 8.55
N PRO A 394 -7.38 -21.64 8.54
CA PRO A 394 -6.73 -21.22 7.31
C PRO A 394 -5.64 -22.22 6.90
N VAL A 395 -5.68 -22.63 5.63
CA VAL A 395 -4.60 -23.35 4.94
C VAL A 395 -4.15 -22.44 3.81
N SER A 396 -2.95 -21.87 3.96
CA SER A 396 -2.49 -20.75 3.14
C SER A 396 -1.20 -21.07 2.41
N PHE A 397 -1.07 -20.55 1.19
CA PHE A 397 0.26 -20.35 0.63
C PHE A 397 1.04 -19.36 1.50
N ASP A 398 2.32 -19.65 1.70
CA ASP A 398 3.26 -18.75 2.35
C ASP A 398 3.74 -17.71 1.34
N ILE A 399 3.03 -16.57 1.32
CA ILE A 399 3.27 -15.45 0.41
C ILE A 399 3.56 -14.17 1.19
N ASN A 400 4.32 -13.28 0.56
CA ASN A 400 4.49 -11.93 1.04
C ASN A 400 3.26 -11.06 0.68
N PHE A 401 2.56 -10.43 1.62
CA PHE A 401 2.67 -10.47 3.08
C PHE A 401 1.31 -10.80 3.73
N GLY A 402 1.30 -11.19 5.00
CA GLY A 402 0.04 -11.36 5.76
C GLY A 402 -0.17 -12.74 6.36
N PRO A 403 -0.09 -13.84 5.58
CA PRO A 403 -0.29 -15.19 6.12
C PRO A 403 0.61 -15.52 7.30
N ALA A 404 1.92 -15.28 7.19
CA ALA A 404 2.88 -15.55 8.26
C ALA A 404 2.67 -14.68 9.53
N ASP A 405 2.05 -13.50 9.41
CA ASP A 405 1.70 -12.65 10.55
C ASP A 405 0.42 -13.13 11.27
N SER A 406 -0.39 -13.97 10.62
CA SER A 406 -1.70 -14.42 11.14
C SER A 406 -1.74 -15.93 11.45
N ILE A 407 -0.82 -16.71 10.88
CA ILE A 407 -0.78 -18.16 10.99
C ILE A 407 0.53 -18.60 11.64
N THR A 408 0.41 -19.30 12.76
CA THR A 408 1.46 -20.14 13.33
C THR A 408 1.25 -21.56 12.81
N ASP A 409 2.13 -22.01 11.92
CA ASP A 409 2.01 -23.30 11.24
C ASP A 409 1.84 -24.47 12.22
N GLY A 410 0.88 -25.35 11.93
CA GLY A 410 0.57 -26.51 12.78
C GLY A 410 -0.13 -26.17 14.10
N HIS A 411 -0.40 -24.88 14.39
CA HIS A 411 -1.04 -24.43 15.62
C HIS A 411 -2.43 -23.82 15.36
N ASN A 412 -2.54 -22.71 14.63
CA ASN A 412 -3.83 -22.06 14.36
C ASN A 412 -4.21 -22.07 12.87
N GLY A 413 -3.51 -22.89 12.08
CA GLY A 413 -3.62 -23.01 10.63
C GLY A 413 -2.39 -23.70 10.05
N PHE A 414 -2.28 -23.69 8.72
CA PHE A 414 -1.13 -24.22 8.00
C PHE A 414 -0.58 -23.23 6.97
N LEU A 415 0.75 -23.18 6.88
CA LEU A 415 1.49 -22.49 5.84
C LEU A 415 2.19 -23.52 4.96
N VAL A 416 1.97 -23.44 3.65
CA VAL A 416 2.64 -24.30 2.67
C VAL A 416 3.33 -23.44 1.63
N ARG A 417 4.41 -23.96 1.02
CA ARG A 417 5.16 -23.22 -0.01
C ARG A 417 4.22 -22.71 -1.11
N HIS A 418 4.42 -21.47 -1.54
CA HIS A 418 3.58 -20.86 -2.58
C HIS A 418 3.56 -21.72 -3.85
N GLY A 419 2.36 -22.10 -4.28
CA GLY A 419 2.11 -22.93 -5.47
C GLY A 419 2.15 -24.44 -5.23
N ASP A 420 2.46 -24.89 -4.00
CA ASP A 420 2.48 -26.32 -3.68
C ASP A 420 1.07 -26.86 -3.40
N ILE A 421 0.40 -27.26 -4.48
CA ILE A 421 -0.96 -27.82 -4.45
C ILE A 421 -1.02 -29.13 -3.64
N GLN A 422 0.00 -29.97 -3.75
CA GLN A 422 0.06 -31.26 -3.08
C GLN A 422 0.17 -31.08 -1.56
N ALA A 423 1.08 -30.23 -1.12
CA ALA A 423 1.22 -29.91 0.31
C ALA A 423 -0.06 -29.28 0.87
N MET A 424 -0.72 -28.38 0.13
CA MET A 424 -2.01 -27.82 0.56
C MET A 424 -3.08 -28.91 0.70
N ALA A 425 -3.19 -29.82 -0.27
CA ALA A 425 -4.11 -30.95 -0.22
C ALA A 425 -3.82 -31.90 0.96
N ASP A 426 -2.54 -32.16 1.26
CA ASP A 426 -2.13 -32.96 2.42
C ASP A 426 -2.66 -32.37 3.73
N ARG A 427 -2.51 -31.05 3.91
CA ARG A 427 -2.98 -30.34 5.11
C ARG A 427 -4.50 -30.35 5.24
N VAL A 428 -5.22 -30.16 4.13
CA VAL A 428 -6.68 -30.24 4.12
C VAL A 428 -7.16 -31.65 4.45
N GLN A 429 -6.56 -32.67 3.83
CA GLN A 429 -6.88 -34.06 4.12
C GLN A 429 -6.61 -34.40 5.60
N GLN A 430 -5.52 -33.90 6.17
CA GLN A 430 -5.20 -34.08 7.58
C GLN A 430 -6.31 -33.54 8.50
N LEU A 431 -6.88 -32.36 8.18
CA LEU A 431 -8.01 -31.77 8.93
C LEU A 431 -9.30 -32.58 8.78
N MET A 432 -9.55 -33.16 7.60
CA MET A 432 -10.73 -34.00 7.35
C MET A 432 -10.64 -35.35 8.08
N ASP A 433 -9.43 -35.90 8.20
CA ASP A 433 -9.19 -37.24 8.74
C ASP A 433 -8.97 -37.25 10.27
N ASP A 434 -8.62 -36.12 10.88
CA ASP A 434 -8.43 -35.97 12.32
C ASP A 434 -9.35 -34.87 12.92
N PRO A 435 -10.57 -35.23 13.36
CA PRO A 435 -11.49 -34.29 13.99
C PRO A 435 -10.96 -33.66 15.28
N ALA A 436 -10.07 -34.35 16.01
CA ALA A 436 -9.49 -33.82 17.25
C ALA A 436 -8.47 -32.73 16.96
N LEU A 437 -7.63 -32.92 15.94
CA LEU A 437 -6.75 -31.88 15.40
C LEU A 437 -7.55 -30.67 14.93
N ALA A 438 -8.59 -30.88 14.12
CA ALA A 438 -9.43 -29.81 13.59
C ALA A 438 -10.11 -29.01 14.72
N ALA A 439 -10.68 -29.69 15.72
CA ALA A 439 -11.30 -29.03 16.87
C ALA A 439 -10.28 -28.17 17.66
N ARG A 440 -9.08 -28.71 17.90
CA ARG A 440 -7.99 -28.01 18.60
C ARG A 440 -7.53 -26.77 17.83
N MET A 441 -7.21 -26.93 16.54
CA MET A 441 -6.77 -25.82 15.67
C MET A 441 -7.85 -24.76 15.50
N SER A 442 -9.12 -25.16 15.34
CA SER A 442 -10.26 -24.24 15.28
C SER A 442 -10.37 -23.38 16.53
N GLN A 443 -10.10 -23.95 17.71
CA GLN A 443 -10.09 -23.20 18.96
C GLN A 443 -8.88 -22.26 19.04
N GLN A 444 -7.69 -22.71 18.64
CA GLN A 444 -6.48 -21.89 18.59
C GLN A 444 -6.62 -20.71 17.63
N ALA A 445 -7.27 -20.92 16.47
CA ALA A 445 -7.64 -19.88 15.52
C ALA A 445 -8.55 -18.81 16.15
N ARG A 446 -9.61 -19.22 16.86
CA ARG A 446 -10.50 -18.28 17.57
C ARG A 446 -9.77 -17.48 18.64
N THR A 447 -8.92 -18.14 19.43
CA THR A 447 -8.11 -17.47 20.46
C THR A 447 -7.20 -16.41 19.83
N PHE A 448 -6.46 -16.77 18.77
CA PHE A 448 -5.59 -15.83 18.07
C PHE A 448 -6.35 -14.61 17.53
N ALA A 449 -7.49 -14.84 16.85
CA ALA A 449 -8.32 -13.76 16.33
C ALA A 449 -8.88 -12.85 17.44
N SER A 450 -9.27 -13.43 18.59
CA SER A 450 -9.73 -12.67 19.75
C SER A 450 -8.62 -11.80 20.36
N GLU A 451 -7.41 -12.34 20.52
CA GLU A 451 -6.25 -11.59 21.01
C GLU A 451 -5.86 -10.47 20.03
N TYR A 452 -5.90 -10.76 18.73
CA TYR A 452 -5.69 -9.76 17.69
C TYR A 452 -6.72 -8.63 17.77
N GLN A 453 -8.00 -8.97 17.91
CA GLN A 453 -9.09 -7.99 18.00
C GLN A 453 -8.99 -7.12 19.27
N ALA A 454 -8.45 -7.66 20.37
CA ALA A 454 -8.28 -6.93 21.62
C ALA A 454 -7.13 -5.91 21.62
N ARG A 455 -6.32 -5.84 20.56
CA ARG A 455 -5.19 -4.90 20.46
C ARG A 455 -5.67 -3.45 20.43
N ASP A 456 -5.02 -2.61 21.25
CA ASP A 456 -5.26 -1.17 21.23
C ASP A 456 -4.50 -0.49 20.09
N LEU A 457 -5.07 -0.56 18.88
CA LEU A 457 -4.46 0.03 17.70
C LEU A 457 -4.41 1.56 17.74
N VAL A 458 -5.34 2.22 18.45
CA VAL A 458 -5.34 3.68 18.54
C VAL A 458 -4.15 4.15 19.38
N SER A 459 -3.81 3.45 20.47
CA SER A 459 -2.60 3.77 21.24
C SER A 459 -1.31 3.51 20.46
N LEU A 460 -1.30 2.47 19.63
CA LEU A 460 -0.16 2.22 18.74
C LEU A 460 0.04 3.34 17.70
N TRP A 461 -1.06 3.92 17.19
CA TRP A 461 -1.01 5.11 16.34
C TRP A 461 -0.54 6.35 17.11
N GLU A 462 -1.03 6.58 18.32
CA GLU A 462 -0.61 7.70 19.18
C GLU A 462 0.89 7.66 19.46
N ASP A 463 1.42 6.49 19.79
CA ASP A 463 2.85 6.28 20.06
C ASP A 463 3.69 6.52 18.81
N THR A 464 3.28 5.95 17.68
CA THR A 464 3.93 6.15 16.38
C THR A 464 3.98 7.63 16.01
N MET A 465 2.90 8.37 16.24
CA MET A 465 2.82 9.79 15.92
C MET A 465 3.66 10.64 16.87
N SER A 466 3.73 10.27 18.14
CA SER A 466 4.63 10.89 19.12
C SER A 466 6.10 10.76 18.68
N ILE A 467 6.50 9.54 18.26
CA ILE A 467 7.85 9.28 17.75
C ILE A 467 8.09 10.05 16.44
N ALA A 468 7.16 9.99 15.47
CA ALA A 468 7.29 10.70 14.20
C ALA A 468 7.42 12.23 14.40
N LYS A 469 6.67 12.80 15.34
CA LYS A 469 6.77 14.23 15.71
C LYS A 469 8.11 14.58 16.36
N MET A 470 8.68 13.66 17.16
CA MET A 470 10.03 13.82 17.71
C MET A 470 11.08 13.80 16.59
N LEU A 471 11.02 12.82 15.69
CA LEU A 471 11.93 12.71 14.55
C LEU A 471 11.86 13.95 13.65
N LYS A 472 10.65 14.46 13.37
CA LYS A 472 10.45 15.70 12.63
C LYS A 472 11.17 16.89 13.26
N LYS A 473 11.08 17.04 14.58
CA LYS A 473 11.76 18.12 15.32
C LYS A 473 13.29 18.02 15.30
N LEU A 474 13.82 16.80 15.27
CA LEU A 474 15.26 16.56 15.19
C LEU A 474 15.84 16.91 13.82
N GLY A 475 15.00 16.94 12.77
CA GLY A 475 15.32 17.58 11.48
C GLY A 475 16.39 16.90 10.62
N ALA A 476 17.04 15.83 11.10
CA ALA A 476 18.11 15.14 10.39
C ALA A 476 17.65 13.76 9.90
N LYS A 477 17.36 13.65 8.60
CA LYS A 477 17.39 12.36 7.88
C LYS A 477 18.59 12.39 6.95
N ASN A 478 19.46 11.40 7.06
CA ASN A 478 20.49 11.18 6.06
C ASN A 478 19.79 10.83 4.75
N ARG A 479 20.04 11.60 3.69
CA ARG A 479 19.48 11.34 2.37
C ARG A 479 20.49 10.55 1.57
N VAL A 480 20.06 9.40 1.05
CA VAL A 480 20.81 8.70 0.02
C VAL A 480 20.52 9.38 -1.32
N PRO A 481 21.52 9.92 -2.02
CA PRO A 481 21.31 10.53 -3.31
C PRO A 481 20.96 9.47 -4.36
N HIS A 482 20.34 9.90 -5.45
CA HIS A 482 20.05 9.01 -6.55
C HIS A 482 21.35 8.47 -7.18
N PHE A 483 21.36 7.17 -7.48
CA PHE A 483 22.45 6.48 -8.17
C PHE A 483 21.90 5.38 -9.08
N GLU A 484 22.67 4.97 -10.08
CA GLU A 484 22.44 3.80 -10.92
C GLU A 484 23.27 2.61 -10.41
N ALA A 485 23.01 1.40 -10.92
CA ALA A 485 23.83 0.23 -10.63
C ALA A 485 23.99 -0.60 -11.91
N LYS A 486 25.08 -0.36 -12.65
CA LYS A 486 25.37 -1.06 -13.92
C LYS A 486 26.73 -1.73 -13.86
N LEU A 487 26.75 -3.06 -14.00
CA LEU A 487 28.00 -3.81 -14.08
C LEU A 487 28.79 -3.40 -15.32
N ARG A 488 30.07 -3.05 -15.14
CA ARG A 488 30.98 -2.68 -16.22
C ARG A 488 32.07 -3.71 -16.47
N GLY A 489 32.48 -4.44 -15.45
CA GLY A 489 33.51 -5.46 -15.58
C GLY A 489 33.59 -6.38 -14.37
N VAL A 490 34.04 -7.59 -14.62
CA VAL A 490 34.34 -8.61 -13.62
C VAL A 490 35.67 -9.22 -14.04
N ASP A 491 36.70 -9.04 -13.22
CA ASP A 491 38.05 -9.50 -13.47
C ASP A 491 38.48 -10.49 -12.38
N PHE A 492 39.35 -11.43 -12.70
CA PHE A 492 39.90 -12.42 -11.76
C PHE A 492 41.42 -12.21 -11.67
N PRO A 493 41.89 -11.29 -10.81
CA PRO A 493 43.33 -11.09 -10.65
C PRO A 493 43.95 -12.32 -10.00
N ASP A 494 45.10 -12.76 -10.52
CA ASP A 494 45.76 -14.00 -10.09
C ASP A 494 45.97 -14.04 -8.56
N GLY A 495 45.29 -14.98 -7.90
CA GLY A 495 45.42 -15.22 -6.46
C GLY A 495 44.79 -14.17 -5.55
N GLN A 496 44.04 -13.19 -6.08
CA GLN A 496 43.44 -12.10 -5.29
C GLN A 496 41.90 -12.11 -5.24
N GLY A 497 41.27 -13.18 -5.76
CA GLY A 497 39.82 -13.33 -5.75
C GLY A 497 39.18 -12.68 -6.97
N LEU A 498 38.15 -11.86 -6.74
CA LEU A 498 37.30 -11.29 -7.78
C LEU A 498 37.26 -9.76 -7.67
N GLN A 499 37.58 -9.06 -8.75
CA GLN A 499 37.39 -7.62 -8.84
C GLN A 499 36.13 -7.29 -9.64
N VAL A 500 35.26 -6.46 -9.07
CA VAL A 500 33.99 -6.05 -9.70
C VAL A 500 33.98 -4.55 -9.90
N ARG A 501 33.60 -4.10 -11.09
CA ARG A 501 33.52 -2.68 -11.47
C ARG A 501 32.08 -2.31 -11.78
N VAL A 502 31.53 -1.35 -11.05
CA VAL A 502 30.13 -0.94 -11.15
C VAL A 502 30.02 0.55 -11.44
N GLU A 503 29.28 0.91 -12.48
CA GLU A 503 28.90 2.30 -12.74
C GLU A 503 27.72 2.71 -11.85
N HIS A 504 27.89 3.83 -11.14
CA HIS A 504 26.89 4.36 -10.21
C HIS A 504 26.30 5.72 -10.61
N ARG A 505 26.97 6.55 -11.41
CA ARG A 505 26.50 7.89 -11.82
C ARG A 505 25.96 8.79 -10.69
N ALA A 506 26.43 8.57 -9.48
CA ALA A 506 26.14 9.46 -8.36
C ALA A 506 27.09 10.66 -8.48
N HIS A 507 26.60 11.87 -8.19
CA HIS A 507 27.45 13.05 -8.10
C HIS A 507 28.32 12.93 -6.84
N VAL A 508 29.56 12.46 -7.00
CA VAL A 508 30.46 12.10 -5.89
C VAL A 508 30.77 13.30 -5.00
N GLU A 509 30.90 14.50 -5.58
CA GLU A 509 31.13 15.75 -4.85
C GLU A 509 29.97 16.14 -3.91
N ASP A 510 28.76 15.63 -4.17
CA ASP A 510 27.55 15.89 -3.37
C ASP A 510 27.26 14.75 -2.37
N LEU A 511 28.11 13.72 -2.30
CA LEU A 511 27.90 12.59 -1.38
C LEU A 511 28.10 13.05 0.07
N PRO A 512 27.13 12.85 0.97
CA PRO A 512 27.28 13.24 2.36
C PRO A 512 28.28 12.30 3.08
N GLU A 513 29.25 12.85 3.80
CA GLU A 513 30.15 12.01 4.60
C GLU A 513 29.48 11.49 5.89
N PRO A 514 29.67 10.20 6.27
CA PRO A 514 30.34 9.15 5.52
C PRO A 514 29.39 8.46 4.52
N ALA A 515 29.74 8.50 3.23
CA ALA A 515 29.09 7.73 2.18
C ALA A 515 29.98 6.55 1.77
N THR A 516 29.40 5.37 1.56
CA THR A 516 30.15 4.18 1.14
C THR A 516 29.31 3.35 0.19
N PHE A 517 29.91 2.97 -0.94
CA PHE A 517 29.35 1.95 -1.82
C PHE A 517 29.74 0.57 -1.32
N GLU A 518 28.81 -0.36 -1.34
CA GLU A 518 28.99 -1.75 -0.91
C GLU A 518 28.42 -2.70 -1.98
N LEU A 519 29.15 -3.77 -2.29
CA LEU A 519 28.59 -4.94 -2.98
C LEU A 519 27.98 -5.87 -1.96
N VAL A 520 26.69 -6.13 -2.09
CA VAL A 520 25.91 -6.92 -1.13
C VAL A 520 25.50 -8.23 -1.76
N PHE A 521 25.79 -9.33 -1.08
CA PHE A 521 25.52 -10.71 -1.49
C PHE A 521 24.30 -11.20 -0.73
N VAL A 522 23.23 -11.55 -1.44
CA VAL A 522 21.93 -11.87 -0.85
C VAL A 522 21.48 -13.26 -1.33
N ASN A 523 21.14 -14.14 -0.40
CA ASN A 523 20.55 -15.43 -0.75
C ASN A 523 19.19 -15.21 -1.43
N ARG A 524 18.99 -15.77 -2.63
CA ARG A 524 17.79 -15.53 -3.43
C ARG A 524 16.51 -16.01 -2.76
N ASP A 525 16.56 -17.12 -2.04
CA ASP A 525 15.36 -17.75 -1.49
C ASP A 525 15.08 -17.20 -0.09
N SER A 526 16.06 -17.19 0.81
CA SER A 526 15.88 -16.69 2.18
C SER A 526 15.85 -15.15 2.28
N LYS A 527 16.39 -14.45 1.27
CA LYS A 527 16.59 -12.98 1.26
C LYS A 527 17.57 -12.47 2.31
N GLU A 528 18.31 -13.36 2.97
CA GLU A 528 19.32 -12.99 3.94
C GLU A 528 20.57 -12.41 3.27
N GLU A 529 21.11 -11.34 3.87
CA GLU A 529 22.42 -10.81 3.51
C GLU A 529 23.51 -11.75 4.03
N ILE A 530 24.29 -12.33 3.11
CA ILE A 530 25.41 -13.22 3.41
C ILE A 530 26.63 -12.38 3.77
N ALA A 531 26.91 -11.34 2.97
CA ALA A 531 28.00 -10.42 3.22
C ALA A 531 27.84 -9.10 2.46
N ALA A 532 28.63 -8.11 2.87
CA ALA A 532 28.82 -6.86 2.16
C ALA A 532 30.31 -6.50 2.06
N VAL A 533 30.75 -6.10 0.87
CA VAL A 533 32.13 -5.70 0.57
C VAL A 533 32.13 -4.21 0.23
N ALA A 534 32.81 -3.40 1.02
CA ALA A 534 32.95 -1.97 0.74
C ALA A 534 33.80 -1.73 -0.52
N SER A 535 33.51 -0.65 -1.24
CA SER A 535 34.30 -0.25 -2.40
C SER A 535 35.74 0.04 -2.01
N SER A 536 36.70 -0.55 -2.71
CA SER A 536 38.14 -0.28 -2.54
C SER A 536 38.55 1.07 -3.14
N SER A 537 37.85 1.50 -4.20
CA SER A 537 37.96 2.86 -4.74
C SER A 537 36.64 3.31 -5.37
N VAL A 538 36.38 4.62 -5.33
CA VAL A 538 35.24 5.27 -5.99
C VAL A 538 35.76 6.49 -6.74
N ASP A 539 35.44 6.57 -8.04
CA ASP A 539 35.64 7.77 -8.86
C ASP A 539 34.28 8.38 -9.26
N GLU A 540 34.26 9.40 -10.11
CA GLU A 540 33.02 10.10 -10.51
C GLU A 540 31.93 9.19 -11.13
N GLN A 541 32.31 8.05 -11.72
CA GLN A 541 31.38 7.17 -12.43
C GLN A 541 31.38 5.74 -11.93
N LEU A 542 32.51 5.25 -11.39
CA LEU A 542 32.77 3.86 -11.07
C LEU A 542 33.10 3.64 -9.60
N ALA A 543 32.53 2.58 -9.05
CA ALA A 543 32.97 1.96 -7.81
C ALA A 543 33.64 0.62 -8.13
N VAL A 544 34.81 0.39 -7.53
CA VAL A 544 35.59 -0.85 -7.65
C VAL A 544 35.54 -1.60 -6.33
N PHE A 545 35.42 -2.92 -6.41
CA PHE A 545 35.30 -3.81 -5.27
C PHE A 545 36.23 -5.00 -5.44
N ASP A 546 37.01 -5.27 -4.41
CA ASP A 546 37.88 -6.45 -4.34
C ASP A 546 37.23 -7.47 -3.38
N VAL A 547 36.77 -8.58 -3.95
CA VAL A 547 36.02 -9.63 -3.25
C VAL A 547 36.95 -10.80 -2.97
N GLU A 548 37.14 -11.11 -1.69
CA GLU A 548 38.06 -12.17 -1.26
C GLU A 548 37.58 -13.58 -1.67
N PRO A 549 38.49 -14.51 -1.96
CA PRO A 549 38.15 -15.89 -2.32
C PRO A 549 37.30 -16.62 -1.28
N GLN A 550 37.49 -16.32 0.02
CA GLN A 550 36.73 -16.95 1.10
C GLN A 550 35.24 -16.67 0.98
N LEU A 551 34.86 -15.42 0.68
CA LEU A 551 33.45 -15.04 0.53
C LEU A 551 32.80 -15.79 -0.64
N LEU A 552 33.54 -15.96 -1.75
CA LEU A 552 33.05 -16.77 -2.87
C LEU A 552 32.79 -18.22 -2.46
N GLY A 553 33.64 -18.79 -1.59
CA GLY A 553 33.41 -20.11 -0.98
C GLY A 553 32.11 -20.18 -0.18
N GLU A 554 31.84 -19.19 0.67
CA GLU A 554 30.60 -19.11 1.45
C GLU A 554 29.34 -19.04 0.56
N THR A 555 29.44 -18.39 -0.60
CA THR A 555 28.33 -18.38 -1.58
C THR A 555 28.09 -19.74 -2.24
N GLN A 556 29.10 -20.61 -2.35
CA GLN A 556 28.95 -21.96 -2.91
C GLN A 556 28.27 -22.93 -1.94
N GLU A 557 28.36 -22.67 -0.63
CA GLU A 557 27.72 -23.46 0.42
C GLU A 557 26.22 -23.19 0.55
N GLN A 558 25.70 -22.19 -0.16
CA GLN A 558 24.28 -21.85 -0.15
C GLN A 558 23.44 -22.86 -0.93
N ASP A 559 22.25 -23.15 -0.44
CA ASP A 559 21.28 -24.04 -1.11
C ASP A 559 20.61 -23.39 -2.33
N ALA A 560 20.72 -22.06 -2.47
CA ALA A 560 20.12 -21.27 -3.54
C ALA A 560 21.15 -20.32 -4.16
N ALA A 561 20.78 -19.70 -5.30
CA ALA A 561 21.63 -18.70 -5.93
C ALA A 561 21.82 -17.47 -5.02
N VAL A 562 23.00 -16.87 -5.05
CA VAL A 562 23.36 -15.64 -4.33
C VAL A 562 23.35 -14.47 -5.29
N ASP A 563 22.38 -13.57 -5.15
CA ASP A 563 22.24 -12.36 -5.94
C ASP A 563 23.20 -11.26 -5.44
N VAL A 564 23.89 -10.60 -6.37
CA VAL A 564 24.80 -9.48 -6.07
C VAL A 564 24.13 -8.16 -6.39
N ASN A 565 24.15 -7.24 -5.43
CA ASN A 565 23.52 -5.93 -5.51
C ASN A 565 24.51 -4.81 -5.17
N LEU A 566 24.23 -3.59 -5.64
CA LEU A 566 24.95 -2.39 -5.23
C LEU A 566 24.15 -1.67 -4.14
N ARG A 567 24.78 -1.36 -3.02
CA ARG A 567 24.20 -0.55 -1.94
C ARG A 567 25.00 0.73 -1.77
N LEU A 568 24.32 1.88 -1.71
CA LEU A 568 24.91 3.14 -1.24
C LEU A 568 24.43 3.40 0.18
N ARG A 569 25.37 3.52 1.13
CA ARG A 569 25.12 3.82 2.53
C ARG A 569 25.54 5.25 2.86
N VAL A 570 24.71 5.98 3.60
CA VAL A 570 24.98 7.31 4.15
C VAL A 570 24.60 7.32 5.63
N GLY A 571 25.59 7.06 6.50
CA GLY A 571 25.34 6.76 7.92
C GLY A 571 24.38 5.57 8.09
N LYS A 572 23.21 5.80 8.73
CA LYS A 572 22.16 4.75 8.88
C LYS A 572 21.29 4.57 7.63
N ALA A 573 21.14 5.60 6.80
CA ALA A 573 20.33 5.51 5.60
C ALA A 573 21.08 4.72 4.53
N MET A 574 20.36 3.93 3.75
CA MET A 574 20.95 3.19 2.64
C MET A 574 19.94 3.02 1.51
N GLU A 575 20.41 2.59 0.36
CA GLU A 575 19.53 2.14 -0.71
C GLU A 575 20.24 1.03 -1.48
N MET A 576 19.55 -0.09 -1.61
CA MET A 576 20.01 -1.22 -2.40
C MET A 576 19.37 -1.20 -3.80
N LYS A 577 20.20 -1.34 -4.82
CA LYS A 577 19.79 -1.48 -6.22
C LYS A 577 20.34 -2.76 -6.80
N ARG A 578 19.50 -3.38 -7.65
CA ARG A 578 19.92 -4.53 -8.44
C ARG A 578 21.04 -4.13 -9.38
N LEU A 579 22.09 -4.95 -9.43
CA LEU A 579 23.17 -4.75 -10.37
C LEU A 579 22.73 -5.17 -11.79
N GLY A 580 22.46 -4.19 -12.64
CA GLY A 580 22.05 -4.40 -14.03
C GLY A 580 23.23 -4.81 -14.92
N LEU A 581 22.97 -5.64 -15.93
CA LEU A 581 23.96 -6.04 -16.94
C LEU A 581 23.78 -5.29 -18.26
N PRO A 582 24.87 -4.96 -18.98
CA PRO A 582 24.78 -4.59 -20.40
C PRO A 582 24.22 -5.75 -21.22
N GLU A 583 23.41 -5.47 -22.25
CA GLU A 583 22.79 -6.50 -23.09
C GLU A 583 23.80 -7.43 -23.80
N THR A 584 25.05 -7.01 -23.90
CA THR A 584 26.14 -7.70 -24.61
C THR A 584 26.96 -8.66 -23.74
N MET A 585 26.70 -8.77 -22.44
CA MET A 585 27.51 -9.58 -21.51
C MET A 585 26.81 -10.91 -21.18
N ILE A 586 27.30 -12.02 -21.73
CA ILE A 586 26.88 -13.38 -21.35
C ILE A 586 28.12 -14.11 -20.79
N LEU A 587 28.28 -14.08 -19.48
CA LEU A 587 29.24 -14.87 -18.72
C LEU A 587 28.51 -16.07 -18.05
N PRO A 588 29.21 -17.17 -17.74
CA PRO A 588 28.61 -18.36 -17.12
C PRO A 588 27.99 -18.12 -15.73
N TYR A 589 28.37 -17.04 -15.05
CA TYR A 589 27.93 -16.67 -13.69
C TYR A 589 26.68 -15.77 -13.65
N PHE A 590 25.81 -15.84 -14.67
CA PHE A 590 24.62 -15.00 -14.75
C PHE A 590 23.33 -15.80 -14.66
N THR A 591 22.29 -15.16 -14.14
CA THR A 591 20.96 -15.77 -14.05
C THR A 591 20.06 -15.30 -15.18
N THR A 592 18.95 -16.02 -15.38
CA THR A 592 17.90 -15.74 -16.38
C THR A 592 17.31 -14.33 -16.29
N HIS A 593 17.63 -13.57 -15.24
CA HIS A 593 17.12 -12.23 -14.99
C HIS A 593 18.13 -11.09 -15.22
N LYS A 594 19.22 -11.35 -15.97
CA LYS A 594 20.21 -10.34 -16.37
C LYS A 594 20.85 -9.57 -15.19
N ASN A 595 21.20 -10.29 -14.12
CA ASN A 595 22.02 -9.80 -13.01
C ASN A 595 23.15 -10.77 -12.68
N LEU A 596 24.17 -10.25 -12.01
CA LEU A 596 25.24 -11.04 -11.42
C LEU A 596 24.68 -11.85 -10.25
N SER A 597 24.81 -13.18 -10.32
CA SER A 597 24.50 -14.07 -9.21
C SER A 597 25.38 -15.31 -9.22
N PHE A 598 25.86 -15.73 -8.07
CA PHE A 598 26.62 -16.97 -7.91
C PHE A 598 25.64 -18.13 -7.72
N ARG A 599 25.85 -19.23 -8.43
CA ARG A 599 25.01 -20.43 -8.31
C ARG A 599 25.71 -21.47 -7.45
N PRO A 600 24.97 -22.28 -6.68
CA PRO A 600 25.58 -23.38 -5.95
C PRO A 600 26.33 -24.29 -6.93
N LYS A 601 27.60 -24.64 -6.61
CA LYS A 601 28.47 -25.59 -7.33
C LYS A 601 29.04 -25.15 -8.70
N GLN A 602 28.92 -23.88 -9.11
CA GLN A 602 29.59 -23.30 -10.29
C GLN A 602 30.60 -22.24 -9.86
#